data_AF-A0A8T6NFK4-F1
#
_entry.id   AF-A0A8T6NFK4-F1
#
_cell.length_a   1.000
_cell.length_b   1.000
_cell.length_c   1.000
_cell.angle_alpha   90.00
_cell.angle_beta   90.00
_cell.angle_gamma   90.00
#
_symmetry.space_group_name_H-M   'P 1'
#
loop_
_entity.id
_entity.type
_entity.pdbx_description
1 polymer ?
#
loop_
_entity_poly.entity_id
_entity_poly.type
_entity_poly.pdbx_seq_one_letter_code
_entity_poly.pdbx_strand_id
1 'polypeptide(L)'
;MRWWVVILALVIGIVLVVGIMGVSYEDTIEDIPVPADGTGCAISEEALPKPPYGDFLPVEVDADWDQDTVWVGIITGQERARLIAASTLDNDLVVECDPETIEFEAGGPNSQTETGFTWVLHEDDHYAITGE
;
A
#
# COMPACT_ATOMS: atom_id res chain seq x y z
N MET A 1 -32.68 -28.22 -28.94
CA MET A 1 -31.58 -27.34 -28.49
C MET A 1 -31.84 -26.94 -27.05
N ARG A 2 -30.92 -27.22 -26.13
CA ARG A 2 -31.09 -26.94 -24.70
C ARG A 2 -30.76 -25.47 -24.44
N TRP A 3 -31.77 -24.62 -24.57
CA TRP A 3 -31.66 -23.16 -24.54
C TRP A 3 -31.00 -22.62 -23.27
N TRP A 4 -31.20 -23.31 -22.13
CA TRP A 4 -30.56 -22.98 -20.85
C TRP A 4 -29.03 -23.08 -20.89
N VAL A 5 -28.47 -23.98 -21.71
CA VAL A 5 -27.01 -24.11 -21.88
C VAL A 5 -26.44 -22.91 -22.63
N VAL A 6 -27.21 -22.34 -23.56
CA VAL A 6 -26.80 -21.13 -24.31
C VAL A 6 -26.76 -19.91 -23.39
N ILE A 7 -27.75 -19.79 -22.50
CA ILE A 7 -27.82 -18.69 -21.51
C ILE A 7 -26.65 -18.81 -20.52
N LEU A 8 -26.39 -20.01 -20.01
CA LEU A 8 -25.27 -20.26 -19.08
C LEU A 8 -23.91 -19.95 -19.72
N ALA A 9 -23.70 -20.37 -20.98
CA ALA A 9 -22.46 -20.09 -21.69
C ALA A 9 -22.25 -18.59 -21.94
N LEU A 10 -23.32 -17.83 -22.19
CA LEU A 10 -23.25 -16.39 -22.43
C LEU A 10 -22.93 -15.63 -21.13
N VAL A 11 -23.52 -16.02 -20.01
CA VAL A 11 -23.21 -15.42 -18.69
C VAL A 11 -21.75 -15.69 -18.30
N ILE A 12 -21.29 -16.93 -18.45
CA ILE A 12 -19.89 -17.30 -18.15
C ILE A 12 -18.92 -16.55 -19.08
N GLY A 13 -19.26 -16.42 -20.36
CA GLY A 13 -18.47 -15.65 -21.32
C GLY A 13 -18.31 -14.18 -20.91
N ILE A 14 -19.39 -13.54 -20.43
CA ILE A 14 -19.32 -12.15 -19.96
C ILE A 14 -18.46 -12.03 -18.70
N VAL A 15 -18.64 -12.93 -17.73
CA VAL A 15 -17.84 -12.93 -16.48
C VAL A 15 -16.35 -13.12 -16.77
N LEU A 16 -16.01 -14.01 -17.70
CA LEU A 16 -14.62 -14.21 -18.11
C LEU A 16 -14.04 -12.97 -18.76
N VAL A 17 -14.77 -12.28 -19.65
CA VAL A 17 -14.30 -11.06 -20.33
C VAL A 17 -14.08 -9.92 -19.33
N VAL A 18 -14.96 -9.75 -18.34
CA VAL A 18 -14.78 -8.74 -17.28
C VAL A 18 -13.60 -9.09 -16.38
N GLY A 19 -13.37 -10.37 -16.08
CA GLY A 19 -12.22 -10.80 -15.27
C GLY A 19 -10.84 -10.59 -15.92
N ILE A 20 -10.75 -10.47 -17.25
CA ILE A 20 -9.49 -10.16 -17.94
C ILE A 20 -9.22 -8.65 -18.01
N MET A 21 -10.29 -7.84 -17.95
CA MET A 21 -10.16 -6.40 -17.78
C MET A 21 -9.97 -6.15 -16.28
N GLY A 22 -8.80 -6.51 -15.76
CA GLY A 22 -8.41 -6.17 -14.40
C GLY A 22 -8.73 -4.71 -14.14
N VAL A 23 -9.45 -4.45 -13.05
CA VAL A 23 -9.78 -3.08 -12.65
C VAL A 23 -8.52 -2.51 -12.02
N SER A 24 -7.61 -1.97 -12.85
CA SER A 24 -6.51 -1.14 -12.35
C SER A 24 -7.09 0.17 -11.89
N TYR A 25 -7.05 0.38 -10.58
CA TYR A 25 -7.32 1.68 -9.98
C TYR A 25 -5.95 2.33 -9.77
N GLU A 26 -5.64 3.32 -10.59
CA GLU A 26 -4.41 4.11 -10.49
C GLU A 26 -4.75 5.30 -9.59
N ASP A 27 -4.41 5.20 -8.30
CA ASP A 27 -4.59 6.28 -7.33
C ASP A 27 -3.21 6.82 -6.95
N THR A 28 -3.01 8.13 -7.11
CA THR A 28 -1.73 8.79 -6.86
C THR A 28 -1.85 9.56 -5.54
N ILE A 29 -1.16 9.09 -4.50
CA ILE A 29 -0.98 9.87 -3.27
C ILE A 29 0.13 10.88 -3.52
N GLU A 30 -0.25 12.10 -3.92
CA GLU A 30 0.65 13.25 -3.98
C GLU A 30 0.85 13.83 -2.56
N ASP A 31 2.06 14.32 -2.27
CA ASP A 31 2.38 15.14 -1.09
C ASP A 31 2.61 14.39 0.24
N ILE A 32 3.37 13.29 0.24
CA ILE A 32 4.00 12.83 1.50
C ILE A 32 5.25 13.71 1.74
N PRO A 33 5.26 14.58 2.77
CA PRO A 33 6.42 15.40 3.08
C PRO A 33 7.56 14.49 3.55
N VAL A 34 8.60 14.36 2.70
CA VAL A 34 9.85 13.69 3.09
C VAL A 34 10.52 14.57 4.15
N PRO A 35 10.72 14.06 5.39
CA PRO A 35 11.37 14.83 6.42
C PRO A 35 12.82 15.00 6.01
N ALA A 36 13.25 16.24 5.77
CA ALA A 36 14.66 16.54 5.62
C ALA A 36 15.30 16.38 7.00
N ASP A 37 16.27 15.47 7.13
CA ASP A 37 17.38 15.45 8.11
C ASP A 37 17.75 14.02 8.57
N GLY A 38 17.26 12.96 7.93
CA GLY A 38 17.71 11.58 8.18
C GLY A 38 17.54 11.09 9.62
N THR A 39 16.64 11.74 10.37
CA THR A 39 16.40 11.46 11.80
C THR A 39 14.95 11.13 12.12
N GLY A 40 14.07 11.09 11.10
CA GLY A 40 12.67 10.73 11.29
C GLY A 40 12.07 10.05 10.06
N CYS A 41 11.04 9.24 10.29
CA CYS A 41 10.22 8.67 9.23
C CYS A 41 8.94 9.50 9.11
N ALA A 42 8.53 9.78 7.88
CA ALA A 42 7.20 10.32 7.62
C ALA A 42 6.20 9.20 7.42
N ILE A 43 5.10 9.26 8.15
CA ILE A 43 3.96 8.34 8.04
C ILE A 43 2.81 9.12 7.40
N SER A 44 2.13 8.50 6.44
CA SER A 44 0.92 9.05 5.83
C SER A 44 -0.16 9.37 6.88
N GLU A 45 -0.82 10.52 6.72
CA GLU A 45 -1.97 10.95 7.53
C GLU A 45 -3.14 9.99 7.39
N GLU A 46 -3.37 9.55 6.15
CA GLU A 46 -4.49 8.71 5.78
C GLU A 46 -4.05 7.26 5.60
N ALA A 47 -4.94 6.35 5.99
CA ALA A 47 -4.76 4.94 5.72
C ALA A 47 -4.88 4.69 4.22
N LEU A 48 -4.14 3.71 3.72
CA LEU A 48 -4.20 3.26 2.33
C LEU A 48 -5.63 2.79 1.99
N PRO A 49 -6.06 2.98 0.74
CA PRO A 49 -7.40 2.60 0.31
C PRO A 49 -7.64 1.11 0.53
N LYS A 50 -8.82 0.77 1.01
CA LYS A 50 -9.23 -0.61 1.23
C LYS A 50 -9.76 -1.23 -0.05
N PRO A 51 -9.59 -2.55 -0.26
CA PRO A 51 -10.14 -3.21 -1.43
C PRO A 51 -11.67 -3.08 -1.43
N PRO A 52 -12.29 -2.67 -2.56
CA PRO A 52 -13.74 -2.40 -2.63
C PRO A 52 -14.61 -3.64 -2.39
N TYR A 53 -14.03 -4.83 -2.46
CA TYR A 53 -14.69 -6.11 -2.25
C TYR A 53 -14.11 -6.91 -1.09
N GLY A 54 -13.34 -6.27 -0.20
CA GLY A 54 -12.60 -6.94 0.87
C GLY A 54 -11.49 -7.87 0.33
N ASP A 55 -10.96 -8.73 1.18
CA ASP A 55 -9.87 -9.67 0.83
C ASP A 55 -10.33 -10.79 -0.12
N PHE A 56 -11.61 -10.82 -0.50
CA PHE A 56 -12.16 -11.79 -1.46
C PHE A 56 -11.60 -11.63 -2.88
N LEU A 57 -11.22 -10.41 -3.27
CA LEU A 57 -10.59 -10.12 -4.55
C LEU A 57 -9.30 -9.35 -4.27
N PRO A 58 -8.11 -9.98 -4.43
CA PRO A 58 -6.85 -9.29 -4.20
C PRO A 58 -6.72 -8.16 -5.22
N VAL A 59 -6.49 -6.95 -4.71
CA VAL A 59 -6.20 -5.77 -5.53
C VAL A 59 -4.71 -5.49 -5.36
N GLU A 60 -3.95 -5.69 -6.43
CA GLU A 60 -2.53 -5.34 -6.48
C GLU A 60 -2.39 -3.85 -6.78
N VAL A 61 -1.49 -3.19 -6.05
CA VAL A 61 -1.12 -1.79 -6.21
C VAL A 61 0.39 -1.73 -6.39
N ASP A 62 0.81 -1.07 -7.45
CA ASP A 62 2.20 -0.73 -7.70
C ASP A 62 2.49 0.62 -7.04
N ALA A 63 3.44 0.62 -6.11
CA ALA A 63 3.95 1.83 -5.50
C ALA A 63 5.31 2.13 -6.13
N ASP A 64 5.51 3.32 -6.69
CA ASP A 64 6.76 3.77 -7.30
C ASP A 64 7.17 5.15 -6.79
N TRP A 65 8.47 5.42 -6.70
CA TRP A 65 9.02 6.73 -6.31
C TRP A 65 10.32 7.06 -7.06
N ASP A 66 10.50 8.34 -7.41
CA ASP A 66 11.62 8.79 -8.26
C ASP A 66 12.93 9.10 -7.51
N GLN A 67 12.96 9.01 -6.17
CA GLN A 67 14.10 9.44 -5.36
C GLN A 67 14.93 8.25 -4.85
N ASP A 68 16.15 8.09 -5.38
CA ASP A 68 17.08 7.00 -5.02
C ASP A 68 17.65 7.06 -3.59
N THR A 69 17.46 8.16 -2.87
CA THR A 69 17.86 8.31 -1.46
C THR A 69 16.71 8.07 -0.49
N VAL A 70 15.50 7.79 -0.97
CA VAL A 70 14.32 7.59 -0.13
C VAL A 70 13.88 6.14 -0.28
N TRP A 71 13.50 5.53 0.83
CA TRP A 71 12.81 4.25 0.84
C TRP A 71 11.36 4.45 1.24
N VAL A 72 10.47 3.65 0.65
CA VAL A 72 9.05 3.61 0.98
C VAL A 72 8.70 2.21 1.48
N GLY A 73 7.94 2.14 2.56
CA GLY A 73 7.42 0.90 3.11
C GLY A 73 5.96 1.02 3.51
N ILE A 74 5.31 -0.13 3.69
CA ILE A 74 3.95 -0.22 4.22
C ILE A 74 4.01 -0.82 5.61
N ILE A 75 3.32 -0.19 6.56
CA ILE A 75 3.19 -0.65 7.93
C ILE A 75 1.72 -0.81 8.33
N THR A 76 1.47 -1.65 9.32
CA THR A 76 0.13 -1.79 9.90
C THR A 76 -0.22 -0.60 10.78
N GLY A 77 -1.52 -0.36 11.02
CA GLY A 77 -1.98 0.62 11.99
C GLY A 77 -1.49 0.37 13.42
N GLN A 78 -1.21 -0.89 13.78
CA GLN A 78 -0.62 -1.24 15.08
C GLN A 78 0.82 -0.73 15.17
N GLU A 79 1.62 -0.93 14.12
CA GLU A 79 3.00 -0.46 14.11
C GLU A 79 3.08 1.06 14.05
N ARG A 80 2.19 1.73 13.31
CA ARG A 80 2.03 3.19 13.36
C ARG A 80 1.81 3.68 14.79
N ALA A 81 0.87 3.06 15.52
CA ALA A 81 0.57 3.44 16.89
C ALA A 81 1.77 3.21 17.83
N ARG A 82 2.56 2.14 17.60
CA ARG A 82 3.80 1.86 18.35
C ARG A 82 4.84 2.95 18.10
N LEU A 83 5.05 3.34 16.85
CA LEU A 83 6.02 4.37 16.47
C LEU A 83 5.64 5.74 17.02
N ILE A 84 4.36 6.14 16.93
CA ILE A 84 3.88 7.40 17.51
C ILE A 84 4.04 7.40 19.03
N ALA A 85 3.73 6.28 19.70
CA ALA A 85 3.89 6.18 21.15
C ALA A 85 5.37 6.13 21.60
N ALA A 86 6.27 5.66 20.74
CA ALA A 86 7.71 5.63 20.99
C ALA A 86 8.40 6.97 20.66
N SER A 87 7.83 7.74 19.74
CA SER A 87 8.34 9.04 19.32
C SER A 87 8.28 10.06 20.46
N THR A 88 9.33 10.86 20.60
CA THR A 88 9.32 12.00 21.53
C THR A 88 8.93 13.31 20.83
N LEU A 89 8.66 13.26 19.53
CA LEU A 89 8.19 14.38 18.73
C LEU A 89 6.68 14.59 18.97
N ASP A 90 6.26 15.83 19.20
CA ASP A 90 4.84 16.25 19.23
C ASP A 90 4.22 16.29 17.81
N ASN A 91 4.44 15.24 17.01
CA ASN A 91 3.94 15.16 15.65
C ASN A 91 3.60 13.70 15.27
N ASP A 92 2.38 13.48 14.78
CA ASP A 92 1.89 12.16 14.37
C ASP A 92 2.29 11.79 12.93
N LEU A 93 2.88 12.74 12.20
CA LEU A 93 3.26 12.60 10.78
C LEU A 93 4.74 12.30 10.63
N VAL A 94 5.57 12.89 11.48
CA VAL A 94 7.02 12.66 11.51
C VAL A 94 7.39 12.11 12.88
N VAL A 95 7.84 10.86 12.89
CA VAL A 95 8.22 10.14 14.11
C VAL A 95 9.71 9.82 14.10
N GLU A 96 10.33 9.83 15.27
CA GLU A 96 11.64 9.22 15.43
C GLU A 96 11.50 7.71 15.19
N CYS A 97 12.15 7.21 14.16
CA CYS A 97 12.08 5.81 13.78
C CYS A 97 13.50 5.26 13.59
N ASP A 98 13.66 3.98 13.89
CA ASP A 98 14.83 3.23 13.46
C ASP A 98 14.36 2.20 12.41
N PRO A 99 14.75 2.35 11.12
CA PRO A 99 14.37 1.44 10.05
C PRO A 99 14.65 -0.04 10.35
N GLU A 100 15.64 -0.36 11.20
CA GLU A 100 15.95 -1.75 11.57
C GLU A 100 14.94 -2.35 12.56
N THR A 101 14.13 -1.52 13.20
CA THR A 101 13.19 -1.93 14.27
C THR A 101 11.73 -1.90 13.84
N ILE A 102 11.44 -1.40 12.64
CA ILE A 102 10.10 -1.28 12.08
C ILE A 102 9.68 -2.60 11.44
N GLU A 103 8.46 -3.04 11.75
CA GLU A 103 7.84 -4.18 11.08
C GLU A 103 7.14 -3.73 9.79
N PHE A 104 7.78 -3.97 8.65
CA PHE A 104 7.23 -3.68 7.32
C PHE A 104 6.42 -4.87 6.78
N GLU A 105 5.21 -4.60 6.29
CA GLU A 105 4.40 -5.56 5.52
C GLU A 105 4.90 -5.65 4.07
N ALA A 106 5.37 -4.52 3.52
CA ALA A 106 5.98 -4.44 2.20
C ALA A 106 6.99 -3.30 2.11
N GLY A 107 7.93 -3.39 1.18
CA GLY A 107 8.95 -2.36 0.95
C GLY A 107 9.93 -2.19 2.11
N GLY A 108 10.34 -0.95 2.34
CA GLY A 108 11.24 -0.56 3.42
C GLY A 108 12.71 -0.40 3.00
N PRO A 109 13.59 -0.05 3.96
CA PRO A 109 14.99 0.31 3.76
C PRO A 109 15.87 -0.84 3.28
N ASN A 110 15.38 -2.08 3.29
CA ASN A 110 16.09 -3.24 2.72
C ASN A 110 15.75 -3.47 1.24
N SER A 111 14.79 -2.72 0.70
CA SER A 111 14.37 -2.77 -0.72
C SER A 111 15.25 -1.87 -1.61
N GLN A 112 16.52 -1.67 -1.23
CA GLN A 112 17.47 -0.62 -1.69
C GLN A 112 17.84 -0.64 -3.19
N THR A 113 17.16 -1.45 -4.00
CA THR A 113 17.41 -1.57 -5.44
C THR A 113 16.16 -1.45 -6.29
N GLU A 114 15.00 -1.27 -5.69
CA GLU A 114 13.73 -1.17 -6.39
C GLU A 114 13.07 0.15 -6.02
N THR A 115 12.95 1.06 -6.99
CA THR A 115 12.21 2.33 -6.90
C THR A 115 10.69 2.11 -6.94
N GLY A 116 10.27 0.92 -6.51
CA GLY A 116 8.89 0.52 -6.47
C GLY A 116 8.70 -0.93 -6.03
N PHE A 117 7.50 -1.25 -5.57
CA PHE A 117 7.11 -2.61 -5.24
C PHE A 117 5.61 -2.80 -5.51
N THR A 118 5.23 -4.02 -5.83
CA THR A 118 3.82 -4.42 -5.91
C THR A 118 3.38 -4.97 -4.56
N TRP A 119 2.27 -4.45 -4.02
CA TRP A 119 1.65 -4.92 -2.78
C TRP A 119 0.16 -5.12 -2.95
N VAL A 120 -0.43 -6.02 -2.16
CA VAL A 120 -1.86 -6.32 -2.21
C VAL A 120 -2.58 -5.51 -1.14
N LEU A 121 -3.67 -4.84 -1.50
CA LEU A 121 -4.51 -4.15 -0.53
C LEU A 121 -5.20 -5.16 0.39
N HIS A 122 -5.19 -4.84 1.68
CA HIS A 122 -5.84 -5.62 2.73
C HIS A 122 -7.01 -4.85 3.35
N GLU A 123 -7.95 -5.57 3.96
CA GLU A 123 -9.09 -4.97 4.67
C GLU A 123 -8.68 -4.17 5.93
N ASP A 124 -7.53 -4.49 6.52
CA ASP A 124 -6.98 -3.83 7.70
C ASP A 124 -6.36 -2.46 7.36
N ASP A 125 -6.28 -1.57 8.36
CA ASP A 125 -5.68 -0.25 8.18
C ASP A 125 -4.15 -0.36 8.03
N HIS A 126 -3.66 0.08 6.87
CA HIS A 126 -2.24 0.14 6.53
C HIS A 126 -1.85 1.58 6.19
N TYR A 127 -0.60 1.94 6.46
CA TYR A 127 -0.08 3.28 6.26
C TYR A 127 1.24 3.21 5.49
N ALA A 128 1.42 4.14 4.55
CA ALA A 128 2.71 4.34 3.93
C ALA A 128 3.66 5.04 4.92
N ILE A 129 4.89 4.56 5.00
CA ILE A 129 5.98 5.16 5.76
C ILE A 129 7.17 5.38 4.84
N THR A 130 7.83 6.52 4.98
CA THR A 130 8.97 6.92 4.17
C THR A 130 10.12 7.37 5.06
N GLY A 131 11.34 7.15 4.60
CA GLY A 131 12.56 7.62 5.24
C GLY A 131 13.69 7.79 4.24
N GLU A 132 14.77 8.42 4.67
CA GLU A 132 16.02 8.60 3.91
C GLU A 132 17.17 7.80 4.52
#